data_AF-A0A3N9X8W5-F1
#
_entry.id   AF-A0A3N9X8W5-F1
#
_cell.length_a   1.000
_cell.length_b   1.000
_cell.length_c   1.000
_cell.angle_alpha   90.00
_cell.angle_beta   90.00
_cell.angle_gamma   90.00
#
_symmetry.space_group_name_H-M   'P 1'
#
loop_
_entity.id
_entity.type
_entity.pdbx_description
1 polymer ?
#
loop_
_entity_poly.entity_id
_entity_poly.type
_entity_poly.pdbx_seq_one_letter_code
_entity_poly.pdbx_strand_id
1 'polypeptide(L)' 'MPEHLPNPPSWTCTGCGREWPCATKQSQLLAEFGGARASLAVYLGSCLVAAAEDLPTVPLPRVRLRFLGWLPRARI' A
#
# COMPACT_ATOMS: atom_id res chain seq x y z
N MET A 1 11.11 -14.70 -5.94
CA MET A 1 10.96 -14.06 -4.61
C MET A 1 9.55 -14.33 -4.13
N PRO A 2 9.30 -14.55 -2.83
CA PRO A 2 7.94 -14.75 -2.34
C PRO A 2 7.08 -13.52 -2.68
N GLU A 3 5.84 -13.77 -3.13
CA GLU A 3 4.91 -12.71 -3.50
C GLU A 3 4.33 -12.06 -2.23
N HIS A 4 4.53 -10.75 -2.09
CA HIS A 4 3.99 -10.00 -0.97
C HIS A 4 2.62 -9.39 -1.35
N LEU A 5 1.61 -10.25 -1.45
CA LEU A 5 0.25 -9.89 -1.85
C LEU A 5 -0.59 -9.40 -0.66
N PRO A 6 -1.63 -8.57 -0.88
CA PRO A 6 -2.60 -8.22 0.15
C PRO A 6 -3.53 -9.40 0.44
N ASN A 7 -4.00 -9.51 1.69
CA ASN A 7 -4.97 -10.49 2.15
C ASN A 7 -6.23 -9.81 2.73
N PRO A 8 -7.18 -9.37 1.89
CA PRO A 8 -8.46 -8.85 2.35
C PRO A 8 -9.28 -9.89 3.14
N PRO A 9 -10.13 -9.47 4.11
CA PRO A 9 -10.36 -8.08 4.53
C PRO A 9 -9.34 -7.60 5.58
N SER A 10 -8.43 -8.47 6.03
CA SER A 10 -7.43 -8.09 7.05
C SER A 10 -6.37 -7.11 6.53
N TRP A 11 -6.22 -7.05 5.20
CA TRP A 11 -5.15 -6.35 4.50
C TRP A 11 -3.75 -6.71 5.03
N THR A 12 -3.56 -7.92 5.56
CA THR A 12 -2.23 -8.41 5.93
C THR A 12 -1.47 -8.85 4.68
N CYS A 13 -0.15 -8.93 4.76
CA CYS A 13 0.69 -9.40 3.68
C CYS A 13 0.80 -10.92 3.74
N THR A 14 0.42 -11.62 2.67
CA THR A 14 0.49 -13.10 2.60
C THR A 14 1.92 -13.63 2.75
N GLY A 15 2.93 -12.86 2.32
CA GLY A 15 4.34 -13.27 2.38
C GLY A 15 5.01 -13.10 3.74
N CYS A 16 4.55 -12.18 4.60
CA CYS A 16 5.24 -11.88 5.88
C CYS A 16 4.34 -11.62 7.09
N GLY A 17 3.02 -11.69 6.93
CA GLY A 17 2.03 -11.48 8.00
C GLY A 17 1.86 -10.04 8.49
N ARG A 18 2.74 -9.11 8.10
CA ARG A 18 2.66 -7.68 8.48
C ARG A 18 1.56 -6.97 7.70
N GLU A 19 1.21 -5.76 8.13
CA GLU A 19 0.31 -4.87 7.39
C GLU A 19 0.77 -4.65 5.94
N TRP A 20 -0.11 -4.89 4.98
CA TRP A 20 0.12 -4.59 3.57
C TRP A 20 -0.22 -3.12 3.25
N PRO A 21 0.60 -2.36 2.51
CA PRO A 21 1.88 -2.74 1.92
C PRO A 21 2.99 -2.86 2.97
N CYS A 22 3.58 -4.04 3.09
CA CYS A 22 4.73 -4.26 3.97
C CYS A 22 5.99 -3.66 3.35
N ALA A 23 7.05 -3.43 4.15
CA ALA A 23 8.30 -2.80 3.68
C ALA A 23 8.85 -3.43 2.39
N THR A 24 8.84 -4.78 2.28
CA THR A 24 9.27 -5.47 1.06
C THR A 24 8.39 -5.13 -0.14
N LYS A 25 7.06 -5.12 0.00
CA LYS A 25 6.16 -4.76 -1.10
C LYS A 25 6.28 -3.28 -1.46
N GLN A 26 6.53 -2.39 -0.49
CA GLN A 26 6.79 -0.97 -0.76
C GLN A 26 8.01 -0.80 -1.69
N SER A 27 9.12 -1.47 -1.38
CA SER A 27 10.32 -1.47 -2.24
C SER A 27 10.06 -2.09 -3.60
N GLN A 28 9.34 -3.22 -3.66
CA GLN A 28 8.95 -3.85 -4.92
C GLN A 28 8.09 -2.93 -5.78
N LEU A 29 7.07 -2.28 -5.20
CA LEU A 29 6.21 -1.33 -5.92
C LEU A 29 6.98 -0.13 -6.46
N LEU A 30 7.95 0.39 -5.70
CA LEU A 30 8.82 1.48 -6.21
C LEU A 30 9.66 1.04 -7.40
N ALA A 31 10.19 -0.19 -7.36
CA ALA A 31 10.97 -0.76 -8.46
C ALA A 31 10.08 -1.09 -9.68
N GLU A 32 8.93 -1.74 -9.46
CA GLU A 32 7.95 -2.12 -10.49
C GLU A 32 7.45 -0.89 -11.27
N PHE A 33 7.16 0.21 -10.59
CA PHE A 33 6.69 1.43 -11.23
C PHE A 33 7.82 2.32 -11.76
N GLY A 34 9.10 1.99 -11.51
CA GLY A 34 10.25 2.64 -12.17
C GLY A 34 10.29 4.17 -12.05
N GLY A 35 9.74 4.75 -10.98
CA GLY A 35 9.63 6.20 -10.81
C GLY A 35 8.36 6.85 -11.37
N ALA A 36 7.45 6.09 -11.99
CA ALA A 36 6.10 6.52 -12.39
C ALA A 36 5.18 6.70 -11.16
N ARG A 37 5.49 7.72 -10.35
CA ARG A 37 4.89 7.93 -9.04
C ARG A 37 3.41 8.28 -9.08
N ALA A 38 2.97 9.00 -10.10
CA ALA A 38 1.55 9.29 -10.28
C ALA A 38 0.76 7.98 -10.45
N SER A 39 1.23 7.09 -11.32
CA SER A 39 0.63 5.77 -11.54
C SER A 39 0.65 4.91 -10.27
N LEU A 40 1.75 4.92 -9.52
CA LEU A 40 1.84 4.21 -8.23
C LEU A 40 0.83 4.77 -7.21
N ALA A 41 0.69 6.09 -7.12
CA ALA A 41 -0.25 6.74 -6.22
C ALA A 41 -1.71 6.43 -6.59
N VAL A 42 -2.04 6.37 -7.90
CA VAL A 42 -3.36 5.96 -8.38
C VAL A 42 -3.66 4.52 -7.97
N TYR A 43 -2.73 3.59 -8.23
CA TYR A 43 -2.87 2.18 -7.84
C TYR A 43 -3.10 2.03 -6.33
N LEU A 44 -2.26 2.66 -5.50
CA LEU A 44 -2.39 2.63 -4.05
C LEU A 44 -3.64 3.35 -3.54
N GLY A 45 -4.12 4.36 -4.26
CA GLY A 45 -5.38 5.04 -3.98
C GLY A 45 -6.59 4.11 -4.14
N SER A 46 -6.62 3.30 -5.19
CA SER A 46 -7.65 2.26 -5.37
C SER A 46 -7.61 1.23 -4.25
N CYS A 47 -6.41 0.77 -3.87
CA CYS A 47 -6.26 -0.17 -2.76
C CYS A 47 -6.66 0.45 -1.41
N LEU A 48 -6.37 1.73 -1.19
CA LEU A 48 -6.77 2.44 0.02
C LEU A 48 -8.29 2.47 0.17
N VAL A 49 -9.04 2.78 -0.90
CA VAL A 49 -10.51 2.82 -0.86
C VAL A 49 -11.08 1.48 -0.45
N ALA A 50 -10.63 0.39 -1.10
CA ALA A 50 -11.05 -0.96 -0.75
C ALA A 50 -10.65 -1.31 0.71
N ALA A 51 -9.45 -0.91 1.15
CA ALA A 51 -9.01 -1.15 2.53
C ALA A 51 -9.80 -0.37 3.58
N ALA A 52 -10.28 0.84 3.24
CA ALA A 52 -11.12 1.62 4.13
C ALA A 52 -12.51 1.00 4.31
N GLU A 53 -13.03 0.34 3.27
CA GLU A 53 -14.28 -0.43 3.36
C GLU A 53 -14.11 -1.71 4.19
N ASP A 54 -13.01 -2.44 3.99
CA ASP A 54 -12.72 -3.69 4.70
C ASP A 54 -12.29 -3.50 6.17
N LEU A 55 -11.78 -2.31 6.54
CA LEU A 55 -11.27 -1.98 7.88
C LEU A 55 -12.08 -0.85 8.55
N PRO A 56 -13.40 -1.01 8.78
CA PRO A 56 -14.27 0.06 9.25
C PRO A 56 -13.93 0.57 10.65
N THR A 57 -13.21 -0.21 11.44
CA THR A 57 -12.75 0.15 12.80
C THR A 57 -11.44 0.93 12.80
N VAL A 58 -10.72 0.98 11.67
CA VAL A 58 -9.46 1.71 11.54
C VAL A 58 -9.75 3.12 11.02
N PRO A 59 -9.32 4.18 11.71
CA PRO A 59 -9.54 5.54 11.24
C PRO A 59 -8.95 5.77 9.84
N LEU A 60 -9.73 6.36 8.93
CA LEU A 60 -9.32 6.65 7.55
C LEU A 60 -7.96 7.37 7.44
N PRO A 61 -7.58 8.34 8.29
CA PRO A 61 -6.25 8.94 8.25
C PRO A 61 -5.12 7.92 8.44
N ARG A 62 -5.35 6.89 9.26
CA ARG A 62 -4.37 5.82 9.51
C ARG A 62 -4.23 4.92 8.29
N VAL A 63 -5.35 4.55 7.65
CA VAL A 63 -5.34 3.80 6.38
C VAL A 63 -4.63 4.62 5.29
N ARG A 64 -4.93 5.92 5.18
CA ARG A 64 -4.27 6.81 4.21
C ARG A 64 -2.75 6.87 4.40
N LEU A 65 -2.28 7.04 5.63
CA LEU A 65 -0.83 7.08 5.92
C LEU A 65 -0.15 5.75 5.61
N ARG A 66 -0.81 4.62 5.87
CA ARG A 66 -0.29 3.29 5.57
C ARG A 66 -0.06 3.06 4.07
N PHE A 67 -0.97 3.51 3.22
CA PHE A 67 -0.85 3.31 1.77
C PHE A 67 -0.01 4.39 1.08
N LEU A 68 -0.17 5.66 1.46
CA LEU A 68 0.43 6.79 0.72
C LEU A 68 1.54 7.52 1.49
N GLY A 69 1.66 7.31 2.80
CA GLY A 69 2.54 8.10 3.68
C GLY A 69 4.04 7.86 3.46
N TRP A 70 4.41 6.74 2.85
CA TRP A 70 5.79 6.40 2.52
C TRP A 70 6.18 6.78 1.08
N LEU A 71 5.24 7.29 0.26
CA LEU A 71 5.55 7.68 -1.12
C LEU A 71 6.53 8.87 -1.12
N PRO A 72 7.64 8.79 -1.88
CA PRO A 72 8.83 9.60 -1.60
C PRO A 72 8.79 11.12 -1.88
N ARG A 73 7.79 11.96 -1.55
CA ARG A 73 7.58 13.40 -2.00
C ARG A 73 8.03 13.83 -3.43
N ALA A 74 7.13 14.42 -4.22
CA ALA A 74 7.58 15.03 -5.48
C ALA A 74 8.61 16.15 -5.19
N ARG A 75 9.78 16.11 -5.83
CA ARG A 75 10.60 17.33 -5.95
C ARG A 75 9.90 18.18 -7.00
N ILE A 76 9.37 19.31 -6.54
CA ILE A 76 8.90 20.40 -7.40
C ILE A 76 10.14 21.16 -7.85
#